data_AF-A0A7X2VKT0-F1
#
_entry.id   AF-A0A7X2VKT0-F1
#
_cell.length_a   1.000
_cell.length_b   1.000
_cell.length_c   1.000
_cell.angle_alpha   90.00
_cell.angle_beta   90.00
_cell.angle_gamma   90.00
#
_symmetry.space_group_name_H-M   'P 1'
#
loop_
_entity.id
_entity.type
_entity.pdbx_description
1 polymer ?
#
loop_
_entity_poly.entity_id
_entity_poly.type
_entity_poly.pdbx_seq_one_letter_code
_entity_poly.pdbx_strand_id
1 'polypeptide(L)' 'MFVIEEVKSEDQKMAVVAEILRDLPEWFGIPESTQAYIEGAKDLKVWTAF' A
#
# COMPACT_ATOMS: atom_id res chain seq x y z
N MET A 1 -3.15 -9.44 20.24
CA MET A 1 -2.61 -10.44 19.28
C MET A 1 -3.07 -9.96 17.93
N PHE A 2 -2.16 -9.59 17.05
CA PHE A 2 -2.51 -9.13 15.71
C PHE A 2 -2.73 -10.34 14.79
N VAL A 3 -3.75 -10.28 13.94
CA VAL A 3 -3.96 -11.28 12.90
C VAL A 3 -3.33 -10.74 11.62
N ILE A 4 -2.37 -11.48 11.08
CA ILE A 4 -1.67 -11.12 9.84
C ILE A 4 -2.29 -11.89 8.68
N GLU A 5 -2.75 -11.19 7.66
CA GLU A 5 -3.37 -11.78 6.48
C GLU A 5 -2.76 -11.21 5.19
N GLU A 6 -2.68 -12.04 4.16
CA GLU A 6 -2.27 -11.61 2.81
C GLU A 6 -3.46 -10.99 2.10
N VAL A 7 -3.26 -9.79 1.55
CA VAL A 7 -4.27 -9.09 0.74
C VAL A 7 -4.23 -9.65 -0.67
N LYS A 8 -5.28 -10.39 -1.04
CA LYS A 8 -5.39 -11.03 -2.36
C LYS A 8 -6.02 -10.16 -3.43
N SER A 9 -6.89 -9.22 -3.05
CA SER A 9 -7.56 -8.30 -3.99
C SER A 9 -6.63 -7.17 -4.38
N GLU A 10 -6.40 -6.98 -5.67
CA GLU A 10 -5.55 -5.90 -6.21
C GLU A 10 -6.03 -4.52 -5.77
N ASP A 11 -7.34 -4.25 -5.80
CA ASP A 11 -7.91 -2.99 -5.33
C ASP A 11 -7.61 -2.75 -3.84
N GLN A 12 -7.70 -3.80 -3.02
CA GLN A 12 -7.35 -3.70 -1.61
C GLN A 12 -5.86 -3.49 -1.40
N LYS A 13 -4.99 -4.11 -2.21
CA LYS A 13 -3.52 -3.87 -2.14
C LYS A 13 -3.20 -2.41 -2.38
N MET A 14 -3.81 -1.80 -3.40
CA MET A 14 -3.64 -0.39 -3.71
C MET A 14 -4.14 0.50 -2.57
N ALA A 15 -5.32 0.19 -2.01
CA ALA A 15 -5.89 0.97 -0.92
C ALA A 15 -5.01 0.96 0.33
N VAL A 16 -4.50 -0.21 0.72
CA VAL A 16 -3.58 -0.36 1.86
C VAL A 16 -2.30 0.43 1.64
N VAL A 17 -1.70 0.31 0.45
CA VAL A 17 -0.48 1.05 0.11
C VAL A 17 -0.72 2.56 0.08
N ALA A 18 -1.85 3.01 -0.46
CA ALA A 18 -2.22 4.42 -0.48
C ALA A 18 -2.38 4.99 0.94
N GLU A 19 -2.96 4.22 1.86
CA GLU A 19 -3.11 4.61 3.26
C GLU A 19 -1.74 4.74 3.96
N ILE A 20 -0.85 3.77 3.77
CA ILE A 20 0.52 3.79 4.32
C ILE A 20 1.29 5.00 3.80
N LEU A 21 1.21 5.28 2.49
CA LEU A 21 1.91 6.40 1.87
C LEU A 21 1.36 7.76 2.32
N ARG A 22 0.05 7.85 2.58
CA ARG A 22 -0.57 9.06 3.14
C ARG A 22 -0.04 9.34 4.54
N ASP A 23 0.23 8.30 5.33
CA ASP A 23 0.80 8.41 6.67
C ASP A 23 2.33 8.63 6.64
N LEU A 24 2.98 8.40 5.50
CA LEU A 24 4.42 8.58 5.26
C LEU A 24 4.73 9.62 4.15
N PRO A 25 4.26 10.87 4.27
CA PRO A 25 4.45 11.89 3.24
C PRO A 25 5.92 12.28 3.03
N GLU A 26 6.77 12.08 4.03
CA GLU A 26 8.20 12.43 3.95
C GLU A 26 9.01 11.48 3.07
N TRP A 27 8.54 10.24 2.85
CA TRP A 27 9.23 9.24 2.04
C TRP A 27 8.93 9.38 0.55
N PHE A 28 7.74 9.90 0.22
CA PHE A 28 7.29 10.12 -1.15
C PHE A 28 6.86 11.58 -1.33
N GLY A 29 7.83 12.48 -1.28
CA GLY A 29 7.60 13.92 -1.51
C GLY A 29 7.17 14.29 -2.94
N ILE A 30 7.04 13.31 -3.84
CA ILE A 30 6.60 13.50 -5.23
C ILE A 30 5.28 12.73 -5.44
N PRO A 31 4.18 13.42 -5.78
CA PRO A 31 2.88 12.80 -6.03
C PRO A 31 2.91 11.72 -7.12
N GLU A 32 3.72 11.91 -8.17
CA GLU A 32 3.85 10.97 -9.28
C GLU A 32 4.50 9.65 -8.84
N SER A 33 5.57 9.71 -8.04
CA SER A 33 6.20 8.51 -7.46
C SER A 33 5.26 7.77 -6.51
N THR A 34 4.41 8.51 -5.78
CA THR A 34 3.38 7.94 -4.89
C THR A 34 2.37 7.13 -5.71
N GLN A 35 1.85 7.72 -6.79
CA GLN A 35 0.89 7.03 -7.67
C GLN A 35 1.50 5.81 -8.35
N ALA A 36 2.71 5.94 -8.91
CA ALA A 36 3.40 4.82 -9.54
C ALA A 36 3.62 3.65 -8.56
N TYR A 37 3.90 3.95 -7.28
CA TYR A 37 4.04 2.93 -6.25
C TYR A 37 2.71 2.26 -5.87
N ILE A 38 1.63 3.04 -5.78
CA ILE A 38 0.27 2.51 -5.55
C ILE A 38 -0.15 1.59 -6.70
N GLU A 39 0.09 2.00 -7.95
CA GLU A 39 -0.24 1.17 -9.12
C GLU A 39 0.59 -0.11 -9.19
N GLY A 40 1.89 -0.01 -8.85
CA GLY A 40 2.78 -1.17 -8.76
C GLY A 40 2.43 -2.15 -7.63
N ALA A 41 1.62 -1.74 -6.65
CA ALA A 41 1.22 -2.58 -5.53
C ALA A 41 0.42 -3.83 -5.94
N LYS A 42 -0.23 -3.81 -7.12
CA LYS A 42 -1.01 -4.94 -7.64
C LYS A 42 -0.16 -6.21 -7.76
N ASP A 43 1.06 -6.06 -8.27
CA ASP A 43 2.04 -7.13 -8.45
C ASP A 43 2.80 -7.50 -7.17
N LEU A 44 2.69 -6.68 -6.11
CA LEU A 44 3.36 -6.95 -4.84
C LEU A 44 2.54 -7.88 -3.95
N LYS A 45 3.23 -8.59 -3.04
CA LYS A 45 2.58 -9.27 -1.92
C LYS A 45 2.38 -8.28 -0.79
N VAL A 46 1.13 -7.89 -0.57
CA VAL A 46 0.74 -6.97 0.50
C VAL A 46 0.17 -7.78 1.67
N TRP A 47 0.57 -7.41 2.88
CA TRP A 47 0.14 -8.03 4.12
C TRP A 47 -0.42 -6.97 5.03
N THR A 48 -1.51 -7.29 5.71
CA THR A 48 -2.16 -6.39 6.69
C THR A 48 -2.21 -7.06 8.05
N ALA A 49 -2.13 -6.23 9.09
CA ALA A 49 -2.32 -6.64 10.46
C ALA A 49 -3.50 -5.85 11.05
N PHE A 50 -4.46 -6.55 11.64
CA PHE A 50 -5.63 -5.97 12.30
C PHE A 50 -5.58 -6.24 13.81
#